data_AF-T0YCN0-F1
#
_entry.id   AF-T0YCN0-F1
#
_cell.length_a   1.000
_cell.length_b   1.000
_cell.length_c   1.000
_cell.angle_alpha   90.00
_cell.angle_beta   90.00
_cell.angle_gamma   90.00
#
_symmetry.space_group_name_H-M   'P 1'
#
loop_
_entity.id
_entity.type
_entity.pdbx_description
1 polymer ?
#
loop_
_entity_poly.entity_id
_entity_poly.type
_entity_poly.pdbx_seq_one_letter_code
_entity_poly.pdbx_strand_id
1 'polypeptide(L)'
;MTNPTIEGGGIIFTSYIPDAATATSCSNGGTSYLMVLNYESGGAFPGPQLDLNGGSTLNASDQVGGQNPVGIGLGNGFAAAPTLIRTRPGVIGDVKLITLSTDTIASWKERSGNRGRLNWKEIR
;
A
#
# COMPACT_ATOMS: atom_id res chain seq x y z
N MET A 1 4.21 -12.23 -2.01
CA MET A 1 3.13 -11.26 -1.68
C MET A 1 2.67 -11.56 -0.27
N THR A 2 2.34 -10.54 0.53
CA THR A 2 1.75 -10.74 1.86
C THR A 2 0.25 -10.96 1.81
N ASN A 3 -0.36 -11.34 2.94
CA ASN A 3 -1.82 -11.41 3.05
C ASN A 3 -2.45 -10.05 2.70
N PRO A 4 -3.30 -9.99 1.66
CA PRO A 4 -3.95 -8.74 1.27
C PRO A 4 -5.04 -8.37 2.26
N THR A 5 -5.26 -7.07 2.45
CA THR A 5 -6.35 -6.52 3.26
C THR A 5 -7.20 -5.59 2.40
N ILE A 6 -8.52 -5.59 2.60
CA ILE A 6 -9.43 -4.67 1.94
C ILE A 6 -9.79 -3.53 2.89
N GLU A 7 -9.50 -2.29 2.50
CA GLU A 7 -9.89 -1.08 3.22
C GLU A 7 -10.07 0.10 2.27
N GLY A 8 -11.05 0.98 2.54
CA GLY A 8 -11.22 2.23 1.80
C GLY A 8 -11.55 2.06 0.31
N GLY A 9 -12.08 0.89 -0.09
CA GLY A 9 -12.27 0.55 -1.50
C GLY A 9 -10.98 0.10 -2.20
N GLY A 10 -9.94 -0.27 -1.45
CA GLY A 10 -8.69 -0.78 -1.99
C GLY A 10 -8.32 -2.15 -1.45
N ILE A 11 -7.70 -2.96 -2.30
CA ILE A 11 -6.91 -4.12 -1.91
C ILE A 11 -5.48 -3.64 -1.66
N ILE A 12 -4.97 -3.90 -0.47
CA ILE A 12 -3.68 -3.41 0.02
C ILE A 12 -2.81 -4.62 0.37
N PHE A 13 -1.59 -4.67 -0.15
CA PHE A 13 -0.60 -5.71 0.15
C PHE A 13 0.82 -5.22 -0.16
N THR A 14 1.84 -5.98 0.26
CA THR A 14 3.20 -5.81 -0.27
C THR A 14 3.58 -6.93 -1.23
N SER A 15 4.27 -6.58 -2.30
CA SER A 15 4.87 -7.50 -3.26
C SER A 15 6.38 -7.40 -3.22
N TYR A 16 7.05 -8.47 -3.61
CA TYR A 16 8.50 -8.56 -3.67
C TYR A 16 8.90 -9.06 -5.05
N ILE A 17 9.84 -8.37 -5.69
CA ILE A 17 10.43 -8.76 -6.96
C ILE A 17 11.90 -9.12 -6.67
N PRO A 18 12.28 -10.41 -6.69
CA PRO A 18 13.66 -10.82 -6.52
C PRO A 18 14.55 -10.27 -7.64
N ASP A 19 15.78 -9.89 -7.33
CA ASP A 19 16.74 -9.52 -8.37
C ASP A 19 17.16 -10.77 -9.13
N ALA A 20 17.18 -10.72 -10.47
CA ALA A 20 17.50 -11.87 -11.31
C ALA A 20 18.88 -12.49 -10.97
N ALA A 21 19.84 -11.65 -10.57
CA ALA A 21 21.18 -12.07 -10.18
C ALA A 21 21.22 -12.85 -8.85
N THR A 22 20.26 -12.61 -7.95
CA THR A 22 20.20 -13.26 -6.63
C THR A 22 19.02 -14.22 -6.50
N ALA A 23 18.17 -14.34 -7.52
CA ALA A 23 16.95 -15.15 -7.50
C ALA A 23 17.19 -16.64 -7.17
N THR A 24 18.38 -17.16 -7.48
CA THR A 24 18.78 -18.55 -7.18
C THR A 24 19.55 -18.71 -5.86
N SER A 25 19.75 -17.61 -5.12
CA SER A 25 20.48 -17.58 -3.85
C SER A 25 19.54 -17.10 -2.74
N CYS A 26 19.69 -17.60 -1.51
CA CYS A 26 19.00 -17.06 -0.34
C CYS A 26 19.59 -15.71 0.13
N SER A 27 20.13 -14.92 -0.79
CA SER A 27 20.67 -13.59 -0.53
C SER A 27 19.53 -12.56 -0.58
N ASN A 28 19.63 -11.52 0.25
CA ASN A 28 18.66 -10.42 0.34
C ASN A 28 18.80 -9.46 -0.86
N GLY A 29 18.53 -9.95 -2.08
CA GLY A 29 18.47 -9.14 -3.30
C GLY A 29 17.07 -9.15 -3.91
N GLY A 30 16.59 -7.98 -4.33
CA GLY A 30 15.23 -7.75 -4.80
C GLY A 30 14.60 -6.52 -4.16
N THR A 31 13.55 -6.01 -4.79
CA THR A 31 12.83 -4.79 -4.37
C THR A 31 11.42 -5.13 -3.88
N SER A 32 11.04 -4.54 -2.76
CA SER A 32 9.67 -4.59 -2.24
C SER A 32 8.85 -3.40 -2.70
N TYR A 33 7.54 -3.61 -2.82
CA TYR A 33 6.57 -2.57 -3.17
C TYR A 33 5.35 -2.66 -2.27
N LEU A 34 4.84 -1.52 -1.83
CA LEU A 34 3.49 -1.40 -1.29
C LEU A 34 2.53 -1.22 -2.46
N MET A 35 1.43 -1.98 -2.47
CA MET A 35 0.41 -1.93 -3.52
C MET A 35 -0.93 -1.52 -2.92
N VAL A 36 -1.65 -0.64 -3.61
CA VAL A 36 -2.99 -0.14 -3.28
C VAL A 36 -3.79 -0.07 -4.58
N LEU A 37 -4.59 -1.10 -4.83
CA LEU A 37 -5.39 -1.25 -6.04
C LEU A 37 -6.87 -1.09 -5.72
N ASN A 38 -7.64 -0.49 -6.61
CA ASN A 38 -9.09 -0.42 -6.45
C ASN A 38 -9.68 -1.85 -6.45
N TYR A 39 -10.46 -2.20 -5.43
CA TYR A 39 -10.92 -3.58 -5.25
C TYR A 39 -11.90 -4.08 -6.32
N GLU A 40 -12.61 -3.16 -6.97
CA GLU A 40 -13.63 -3.47 -7.97
C GLU A 40 -13.02 -3.66 -9.36
N SER A 41 -12.10 -2.78 -9.75
CA SER A 41 -11.46 -2.79 -11.08
C SER A 41 -10.11 -3.50 -11.11
N GLY A 42 -9.46 -3.72 -9.96
CA GLY A 42 -8.09 -4.21 -9.86
C GLY A 42 -7.03 -3.21 -10.32
N GLY A 43 -7.40 -1.97 -10.65
CA GLY A 43 -6.52 -0.95 -11.22
C GLY A 43 -6.40 0.32 -10.37
N ALA A 44 -6.08 1.43 -11.03
CA ALA A 44 -5.98 2.74 -10.38
C ALA A 44 -7.35 3.27 -9.95
N PHE A 45 -7.37 4.03 -8.85
CA PHE A 45 -8.55 4.76 -8.42
C PHE A 45 -8.81 5.97 -9.33
N PRO A 46 -10.06 6.48 -9.40
CA PRO A 46 -10.37 7.71 -10.11
C PRO A 46 -9.60 8.94 -9.59
N GLY A 47 -9.20 8.92 -8.31
CA GLY A 47 -8.35 9.95 -7.70
C GLY A 47 -7.20 9.35 -6.88
N PRO A 48 -6.16 10.13 -6.58
CA PRO A 48 -5.00 9.66 -5.83
C PRO A 48 -5.42 9.19 -4.43
N GLN A 49 -4.80 8.09 -4.00
CA GLN A 49 -4.99 7.47 -2.68
C GLN A 49 -3.80 7.65 -1.76
N LEU A 50 -2.61 7.78 -2.34
CA LEU A 50 -1.33 7.85 -1.64
C LEU A 50 -0.86 9.31 -1.68
N ASP A 51 -0.51 9.85 -0.51
CA ASP A 51 0.09 11.18 -0.40
C ASP A 51 1.58 11.05 -0.70
N LEU A 52 1.98 11.48 -1.90
CA LEU A 52 3.35 11.34 -2.38
C LEU A 52 4.19 12.59 -2.12
N ASN A 53 3.55 13.74 -1.98
CA ASN A 53 4.23 15.01 -1.76
C ASN A 53 4.32 15.40 -0.26
N GLY A 54 3.71 14.62 0.63
CA GLY A 54 3.73 14.85 2.08
C GLY A 54 2.80 15.96 2.55
N GLY A 55 1.83 16.36 1.71
CA GLY A 55 0.90 17.44 1.97
C GLY A 55 -0.21 17.07 2.97
N SER A 56 -1.32 17.81 2.87
CA SER A 56 -2.56 17.55 3.63
C SER A 56 -3.75 17.28 2.71
N THR A 57 -3.52 17.21 1.40
CA THR A 57 -4.55 17.06 0.36
C THR A 57 -4.08 16.10 -0.71
N LEU A 58 -4.94 15.19 -1.14
CA LEU A 58 -4.71 14.25 -2.23
C LEU A 58 -5.18 14.88 -3.53
N ASN A 59 -4.25 15.32 -4.37
CA ASN A 59 -4.55 16.06 -5.59
C ASN A 59 -3.57 15.72 -6.73
N ALA A 60 -3.58 16.51 -7.81
CA ALA A 60 -2.72 16.29 -8.97
C ALA A 60 -1.22 16.24 -8.65
N SER A 61 -0.80 16.84 -7.54
CA SER A 61 0.58 16.80 -7.05
C SER A 61 1.00 15.44 -6.49
N ASP A 62 0.05 14.54 -6.26
CA ASP A 62 0.27 13.14 -5.85
C ASP A 62 0.25 12.17 -7.04
N GLN A 63 0.15 12.70 -8.25
CA GLN A 63 0.19 11.92 -9.48
C GLN A 63 1.62 11.81 -10.01
N VAL A 64 1.89 10.70 -10.70
CA VAL A 64 3.15 10.48 -11.43
C VAL A 64 2.82 10.44 -12.92
N GLY A 65 3.35 11.40 -13.68
CA GLY A 65 3.02 11.51 -15.12
C GLY A 65 1.53 11.74 -15.41
N GLY A 66 0.82 12.41 -14.50
CA GLY A 66 -0.64 12.63 -14.58
C GLY A 66 -1.49 11.38 -14.27
N GLN A 67 -0.88 10.30 -13.79
CA GLN A 67 -1.57 9.06 -13.42
C GLN A 67 -1.61 8.89 -11.91
N ASN A 68 -2.72 8.32 -11.41
CA ASN A 68 -2.86 7.98 -9.99
C ASN A 68 -2.04 6.72 -9.69
N PRO A 69 -1.01 6.80 -8.82
CA PRO A 69 -0.16 5.66 -8.51
C PRO A 69 -0.93 4.59 -7.73
N VAL A 70 -0.64 3.32 -8.04
CA VAL A 70 -1.17 2.14 -7.33
C VAL A 70 -0.13 1.41 -6.51
N GLY A 71 1.10 1.92 -6.50
CA GLY A 71 2.16 1.31 -5.72
C GLY A 71 3.32 2.25 -5.44
N ILE A 72 4.09 1.91 -4.42
CA ILE A 72 5.26 2.64 -3.94
C ILE A 72 6.42 1.66 -3.78
N GLY A 73 7.59 2.01 -4.31
CA GLY A 73 8.81 1.26 -4.05
C GLY A 73 9.26 1.44 -2.59
N LEU A 74 9.46 0.32 -1.91
CA LEU A 74 9.93 0.27 -0.51
C LEU A 74 11.45 0.07 -0.42
N GLY A 75 12.13 -0.08 -1.56
CA GLY A 75 13.55 -0.34 -1.65
C GLY A 75 13.91 -1.82 -1.56
N ASN A 76 15.19 -2.08 -1.36
CA ASN A 76 15.74 -3.43 -1.34
C ASN A 76 15.37 -4.19 -0.07
N GLY A 77 15.09 -5.49 -0.21
CA GLY A 77 14.75 -6.37 0.88
C GLY A 77 13.25 -6.64 0.99
N PHE A 78 12.87 -7.32 2.07
CA PHE A 78 11.50 -7.79 2.28
C PHE A 78 10.67 -6.78 3.06
N ALA A 79 9.38 -6.73 2.74
CA ALA A 79 8.40 -5.89 3.42
C ALA A 79 7.29 -6.74 4.03
N ALA A 80 6.96 -6.48 5.30
CA ALA A 80 5.83 -7.10 5.98
C ALA A 80 4.48 -6.60 5.44
N ALA A 81 3.39 -7.25 5.85
CA ALA A 81 2.05 -6.74 5.56
C ALA A 81 1.86 -5.37 6.24
N PRO A 82 1.23 -4.39 5.56
CA PRO A 82 1.07 -3.06 6.12
C PRO A 82 0.10 -3.08 7.31
N THR A 83 0.48 -2.39 8.38
CA THR A 83 -0.42 -2.06 9.49
C THR A 83 -1.09 -0.73 9.19
N LEU A 84 -2.41 -0.69 9.31
CA LEU A 84 -3.24 0.47 8.96
C LEU A 84 -3.64 1.19 10.25
N ILE A 85 -3.10 2.39 10.46
CA ILE A 85 -3.44 3.24 11.61
C ILE A 85 -4.35 4.36 11.15
N ARG A 86 -5.51 4.47 11.82
CA ARG A 86 -6.42 5.59 11.64
C ARG A 86 -6.08 6.73 12.57
N THR A 87 -6.04 7.94 12.05
CA THR A 87 -5.90 9.15 12.87
C THR A 87 -7.24 9.86 13.03
N ARG A 88 -7.96 10.15 11.93
CA ARG A 88 -9.28 10.79 11.98
C ARG A 88 -10.11 10.57 10.71
N PRO A 89 -11.40 10.18 10.82
CA PRO A 89 -12.31 10.11 9.68
C PRO A 89 -12.47 11.47 8.97
N GLY A 90 -12.45 11.46 7.64
CA GLY A 90 -12.77 12.64 6.81
C GLY A 90 -11.59 13.57 6.48
N VAL A 91 -10.36 13.25 6.89
CA VAL A 91 -9.12 13.95 6.50
C VAL A 91 -8.14 12.92 5.94
N ILE A 92 -7.14 13.35 5.16
CA ILE A 92 -5.96 12.53 4.88
C ILE A 92 -5.17 12.40 6.17
N GLY A 93 -4.90 11.17 6.57
CA GLY A 93 -4.33 10.94 7.89
C GLY A 93 -4.31 9.49 8.31
N ASP A 94 -4.98 8.59 7.60
CA ASP A 94 -4.71 7.17 7.78
C ASP A 94 -3.25 6.93 7.33
N VAL A 95 -2.52 6.15 8.11
CA VAL A 95 -1.10 5.87 7.88
C VAL A 95 -0.93 4.37 7.72
N LYS A 96 -0.29 3.98 6.61
CA LYS A 96 0.24 2.64 6.43
C LYS A 96 1.63 2.59 7.03
N LEU A 97 1.87 1.66 7.95
CA LEU A 97 3.19 1.34 8.47
C LEU A 97 3.65 0.00 7.94
N ILE A 98 4.86 -0.05 7.40
CA ILE A 98 5.45 -1.24 6.81
C ILE A 98 6.83 -1.46 7.41
N THR A 99 7.00 -2.56 8.14
CA THR A 99 8.31 -2.99 8.63
C THR A 99 9.10 -3.61 7.46
N LEU A 100 10.34 -3.17 7.30
CA LEU A 100 11.28 -3.67 6.31
C LEU A 100 12.35 -4.54 6.96
N SER A 101 12.91 -5.49 6.22
CA SER A 101 14.03 -6.33 6.68
C SER A 101 15.35 -5.56 6.87
N THR A 102 15.34 -4.24 6.66
CA THR A 102 16.45 -3.30 6.88
C THR A 102 16.37 -2.62 8.24
N ASP A 103 15.59 -3.16 9.18
CA ASP A 103 15.34 -2.61 10.52
C ASP A 103 14.70 -1.21 10.53
N THR A 104 14.03 -0.83 9.44
CA THR A 104 13.31 0.44 9.30
C THR A 104 11.81 0.22 9.16
N ILE A 105 11.03 1.18 9.65
CA ILE A 105 9.59 1.26 9.38
C ILE A 105 9.38 2.37 8.35
N ALA A 106 8.75 2.00 7.25
CA ALA A 106 8.39 2.93 6.21
C ALA A 106 6.89 3.28 6.37
N SER A 107 6.55 4.55 6.17
CA SER A 107 5.21 5.07 6.45
C SER A 107 4.67 5.93 5.33
N TRP A 108 3.42 5.72 4.94
CA TRP A 108 2.73 6.56 3.96
C TRP A 108 1.36 6.96 4.44
N LYS A 109 1.05 8.25 4.25
CA LYS A 109 -0.29 8.77 4.48
C LYS A 109 -1.19 8.41 3.29
N GLU A 110 -2.45 8.19 3.59
CA GLU A 110 -3.45 7.84 2.58
C GLU A 110 -4.80 8.49 2.85
N ARG A 111 -5.70 8.31 1.87
CA ARG A 111 -7.11 8.67 2.01
C ARG A 111 -7.74 7.88 3.16
N SER A 112 -8.30 8.59 4.14
CA SER A 112 -9.09 7.91 5.17
C SER A 112 -10.34 7.29 4.56
N GLY A 113 -10.48 5.97 4.72
CA GLY A 113 -11.67 5.24 4.30
C GLY A 113 -12.63 5.03 5.47
N ASN A 114 -13.90 4.75 5.21
CA ASN A 114 -14.78 4.13 6.22
C ASN A 114 -14.57 2.60 6.20
N ARG A 115 -14.35 1.97 7.35
CA ARG A 115 -14.46 0.51 7.47
C ARG A 115 -15.92 0.17 7.72
N GLY A 116 -16.56 -0.49 6.76
CA GLY A 116 -17.73 -1.30 7.06
C GLY A 116 -17.30 -2.52 7.87
N ARG A 117 -18.15 -3.02 8.77
CA ARG A 117 -17.91 -4.32 9.41
C ARG A 117 -17.92 -5.41 8.32
N LEU A 118 -16.77 -6.02 8.07
CA LEU A 118 -16.67 -7.22 7.27
C LEU A 118 -16.96 -8.40 8.20
N ASN A 119 -18.14 -9.00 8.06
CA ASN A 119 -18.51 -10.23 8.75
C ASN A 119 -18.56 -11.34 7.71
N TRP A 120 -17.91 -12.47 8.00
CA TRP A 120 -18.10 -13.66 7.20
C TRP A 120 -19.34 -14.42 7.70
N LYS A 121 -20.18 -14.88 6.78
CA LYS A 121 -21.27 -15.81 7.06
C LYS A 121 -21.23 -16.93 6.01
N GLU A 122 -21.01 -18.16 6.45
CA GLU A 122 -21.31 -19.35 5.67
C GLU A 122 -22.82 -19.41 5.40
N ILE A 123 -23.21 -19.65 4.16
CA ILE A 123 -24.58 -20.01 3.83
C ILE A 123 -24.54 -21.50 3.47
N ARG A 124 -25.34 -22.30 4.18
CA ARG A 124 -25.59 -23.71 3.90
C ARG A 124 -26.94 -23.86 3.22
#